data_AF-A0A1Y1QZR9-F1
#
_entry.id   AF-A0A1Y1QZR9-F1
#
_cell.length_a   1.000
_cell.length_b   1.000
_cell.length_c   1.000
_cell.angle_alpha   90.00
_cell.angle_beta   90.00
_cell.angle_gamma   90.00
#
_symmetry.space_group_name_H-M   'P 1'
#
loop_
_entity.id
_entity.type
_entity.pdbx_description
1 polymer ?
#
loop_
_entity_poly.entity_id
_entity_poly.type
_entity_poly.pdbx_seq_one_letter_code
_entity_poly.pdbx_strand_id
1 'polypeptide(L)' 'MNIANTPGVQAATQAASSATADSVNILVLKKALDSQAIAAATLLQALPQPSPALATSGSVGTQVNTFA' A
#
# COMPACT_ATOMS: atom_id res chain seq x y z
N MET A 1 41.26 -14.93 25.86
CA MET A 1 40.04 -14.79 25.03
C MET A 1 40.09 -13.43 24.35
N ASN A 2 40.60 -13.36 23.11
CA ASN A 2 40.68 -12.15 22.30
C ASN A 2 40.09 -12.49 20.91
N ILE A 3 38.77 -12.70 20.87
CA ILE A 3 38.08 -13.07 19.63
C ILE A 3 37.35 -11.84 19.06
N ALA A 4 36.99 -10.87 19.91
CA ALA A 4 36.30 -9.63 19.53
C ALA A 4 37.17 -8.61 18.76
N ASN A 5 38.50 -8.61 18.94
CA ASN A 5 39.39 -7.59 18.35
C ASN A 5 40.23 -8.10 17.16
N THR A 6 39.91 -9.27 16.62
CA THR A 6 40.60 -9.73 15.40
C THR A 6 39.95 -9.06 14.17
N PRO A 7 40.74 -8.59 13.18
CA PRO A 7 40.20 -7.95 11.97
C PRO A 7 39.15 -8.79 11.24
N GLY A 8 39.27 -10.12 11.27
CA GLY A 8 38.30 -11.04 10.67
C GLY A 8 36.93 -11.01 11.35
N VAL A 9 36.88 -10.92 12.69
CA VAL A 9 35.61 -10.83 13.42
C VAL A 9 34.94 -9.48 13.23
N GLN A 10 35.72 -8.40 13.15
CA GLN A 10 35.19 -7.08 12.81
C GLN A 10 34.62 -7.05 11.39
N ALA A 11 35.31 -7.63 10.40
CA ALA A 11 34.81 -7.74 9.03
C ALA A 11 33.54 -8.57 8.94
N ALA A 12 33.49 -9.73 9.63
CA ALA A 12 32.30 -10.57 9.67
C ALA A 12 31.10 -9.85 10.32
N THR A 13 31.33 -9.10 11.40
CA THR A 13 30.29 -8.33 12.09
C THR A 13 29.75 -7.19 11.21
N GLN A 14 30.63 -6.49 10.49
CA GLN A 14 30.21 -5.44 9.55
C GLN A 14 29.42 -6.02 8.38
N ALA A 15 29.85 -7.16 7.82
CA ALA A 15 29.12 -7.84 6.74
C ALA A 15 27.72 -8.29 7.19
N ALA A 16 27.61 -8.90 8.37
CA ALA A 16 26.32 -9.29 8.95
C ALA A 16 25.41 -8.09 9.23
N SER A 17 25.99 -6.98 9.71
CA SER A 17 25.24 -5.74 9.96
C SER A 17 24.72 -5.13 8.65
N SER A 18 25.54 -5.13 7.59
CA SER A 18 25.12 -4.64 6.27
C SER A 18 23.98 -5.48 5.69
N ALA A 19 24.10 -6.81 5.71
CA ALA A 19 23.04 -7.70 5.22
C ALA A 19 21.73 -7.53 6.00
N THR A 20 21.83 -7.31 7.32
CA THR A 20 20.66 -7.01 8.16
C THR A 20 20.03 -5.67 7.78
N ALA A 21 20.84 -4.62 7.59
CA ALA A 21 20.35 -3.30 7.17
C ALA A 21 19.62 -3.36 5.82
N ASP A 22 20.17 -4.09 4.84
CA ASP A 22 19.53 -4.28 3.53
C ASP A 22 18.17 -4.98 3.65
N SER A 23 18.10 -6.05 4.46
CA SER A 23 16.85 -6.77 4.69
C SER A 23 15.77 -5.90 5.33
N VAL A 24 16.15 -5.06 6.30
CA VAL A 24 15.24 -4.13 6.98
C VAL A 24 14.76 -3.06 6.02
N ASN A 25 15.66 -2.50 5.20
CA ASN A 25 15.30 -1.49 4.20
C ASN A 25 14.27 -2.03 3.20
N ILE A 26 14.48 -3.25 2.71
CA ILE A 26 13.52 -3.92 1.80
C ILE A 26 12.17 -4.17 2.50
N LEU A 27 12.18 -4.63 3.75
CA LEU A 27 10.96 -4.85 4.53
C LEU A 27 10.17 -3.56 4.77
N VAL A 28 10.86 -2.47 5.09
CA VAL A 28 10.24 -1.14 5.26
C VAL A 28 9.65 -0.65 3.94
N LEU A 29 10.38 -0.78 2.83
CA LEU A 29 9.87 -0.43 1.51
C LEU A 29 8.62 -1.26 1.17
N LYS A 30 8.66 -2.57 1.38
CA LYS A 30 7.51 -3.45 1.17
C LYS A 30 6.32 -3.02 2.03
N LYS A 31 6.53 -2.73 3.32
CA LYS A 31 5.45 -2.27 4.20
C LYS A 31 4.86 -0.92 3.76
N ALA A 32 5.70 -0.01 3.26
CA ALA A 32 5.24 1.27 2.71
C ALA A 32 4.38 1.06 1.46
N LEU A 33 4.79 0.16 0.55
CA LEU A 33 4.01 -0.22 -0.62
C LEU A 33 2.68 -0.90 -0.25
N ASP A 34 2.71 -1.85 0.69
CA ASP A 34 1.50 -2.54 1.18
C ASP A 34 0.53 -1.52 1.82
N SER A 35 1.04 -0.54 2.57
CA SER A 35 0.22 0.54 3.16
C SER A 35 -0.35 1.47 2.09
N GLN A 36 0.42 1.80 1.06
CA GLN A 36 -0.04 2.61 -0.06
C GLN A 36 -1.15 1.89 -0.85
N ALA A 37 -1.03 0.58 -1.07
CA ALA A 37 -2.05 -0.21 -1.75
C ALA A 37 -3.38 -0.20 -1.00
N ILE A 38 -3.34 -0.30 0.34
CA ILE A 38 -4.55 -0.20 1.18
C ILE A 38 -5.18 1.19 1.04
N ALA A 39 -4.38 2.25 1.16
CA ALA A 39 -4.87 3.62 1.01
C ALA A 39 -5.50 3.85 -0.37
N ALA A 40 -4.87 3.35 -1.44
CA ALA A 40 -5.41 3.42 -2.79
C ALA A 40 -6.74 2.67 -2.93
N ALA A 41 -6.86 1.48 -2.33
CA ALA A 41 -8.11 0.72 -2.33
C ALA A 41 -9.24 1.46 -1.60
N THR A 42 -8.93 2.11 -0.47
CA THR A 42 -9.90 2.96 0.25
C THR A 42 -10.37 4.14 -0.61
N LEU A 43 -9.46 4.80 -1.33
CA LEU A 43 -9.82 5.90 -2.24
C LEU A 43 -10.74 5.42 -3.38
N LEU A 44 -10.46 4.24 -3.94
CA LEU A 44 -11.33 3.61 -4.96
C LEU A 44 -12.73 3.29 -4.41
N GLN A 45 -12.82 2.80 -3.17
CA GLN A 45 -14.09 2.50 -2.52
C GLN A 45 -14.87 3.76 -2.14
N ALA A 46 -14.18 4.88 -1.92
CA ALA A 46 -14.79 6.17 -1.62
C ALA A 46 -15.39 6.87 -2.85
N LEU A 47 -15.16 6.34 -4.07
CA LEU A 47 -15.78 6.89 -5.26
C LEU A 47 -17.31 6.75 -5.17
N PRO A 48 -18.07 7.84 -5.42
CA PRO A 48 -19.52 7.77 -5.46
C PRO A 48 -19.96 6.70 -6.45
N GLN A 49 -20.87 5.82 -6.03
CA GLN A 49 -21.56 4.93 -6.95
C GLN A 49 -22.26 5.81 -8.01
N PRO A 50 -22.10 5.50 -9.32
CA PRO A 50 -22.79 6.26 -10.35
C PRO A 50 -24.29 6.17 -10.12
N SER A 51 -24.90 7.28 -9.71
CA SER A 51 -26.35 7.39 -9.60
C SER A 51 -26.94 7.34 -11.02
N PRO A 52 -27.92 6.47 -11.29
CA PRO A 52 -28.62 6.48 -12.57
C PRO A 52 -29.20 7.87 -12.83
N ALA A 53 -28.82 8.48 -13.96
CA ALA A 53 -29.39 9.76 -14.35
C ALA A 53 -30.87 9.55 -14.72
N LEU A 54 -31.77 10.29 -14.07
CA LEU A 54 -33.17 10.35 -14.49
C LEU A 54 -33.25 10.90 -15.91
N ALA A 55 -34.15 10.36 -16.72
CA ALA A 55 -34.36 10.91 -18.06
C ALA A 55 -34.89 12.35 -17.92
N THR A 56 -34.24 13.32 -18.57
CA THR A 56 -34.61 14.74 -18.49
C THR A 56 -35.70 15.13 -19.50
N SER A 57 -36.15 14.19 -20.33
CA SER A 57 -37.22 14.38 -21.31
C SER A 57 -38.04 13.10 -21.48
N GLY A 58 -39.28 13.26 -21.96
CA GLY A 58 -40.27 12.18 -22.08
C GLY A 58 -41.16 12.03 -20.85
N SER A 59 -42.37 11.52 -21.07
CA SER A 59 -43.44 11.43 -20.05
C SER A 59 -43.25 10.30 -19.02
N VAL A 60 -42.44 9.29 -19.34
CA VAL A 60 -42.29 8.06 -18.52
C VAL A 60 -40.98 8.07 -17.73
N GLY A 61 -39.85 8.40 -18.37
CA GLY A 61 -38.52 8.35 -17.73
C GLY A 61 -38.25 9.47 -16.70
N THR A 62 -39.11 10.50 -16.66
CA THR A 62 -39.08 11.58 -15.65
C THR A 62 -39.86 11.25 -14.39
N GLN A 63 -40.82 10.32 -14.46
CA GLN A 63 -41.79 10.06 -13.37
C GLN A 63 -41.53 8.76 -12.60
N VAL A 64 -40.68 7.87 -13.13
CA VAL A 64 -40.41 6.57 -12.52
C VAL A 64 -38.94 6.48 -12.11
N ASN A 65 -38.69 6.48 -10.80
CA ASN A 65 -37.38 6.15 -10.23
C ASN A 65 -37.38 4.68 -9.82
N THR A 66 -36.78 3.80 -10.65
CA THR A 66 -36.69 2.35 -10.38
C THR A 66 -35.58 1.98 -9.38
N PHE A 67 -34.87 2.97 -8.84
CA PHE A 67 -33.72 2.78 -7.94
C PHE A 67 -33.88 3.50 -6.58
N ALA A 68 -35.07 4.06 -6.29
CA ALA A 68 -35.42 4.68 -5.01
C ALA A 68 -35.98 3.68 -3.99
#